data_AF-A0A6G2XBX0-F1
#
_entry.id   AF-A0A6G2XBX0-F1
#
_cell.length_a   1.000
_cell.length_b   1.000
_cell.length_c   1.000
_cell.angle_alpha   90.00
_cell.angle_beta   90.00
_cell.angle_gamma   90.00
#
_symmetry.space_group_name_H-M   'P 1'
#
loop_
_entity.id
_entity.type
_entity.pdbx_description
1 polymer ?
#
loop_
_entity_poly.entity_id
_entity_poly.type
_entity_poly.pdbx_seq_one_letter_code
_entity_poly.pdbx_strand_id
1 'polypeptide(L)'
;MSSALTKPAVRIFRHVHRLHSCRTKDGVVELQEPDATRIDSMLEAAAVCMDVPPHEGRPRYDQWVQAEQPPPCDCPPCAAVREALRFERERLEAGGYRDAEGFWVLPETEQKSTAAAADSESPTL
;
A
#
# COMPACT_ATOMS: atom_id res chain seq x y z
N MET A 1 -3.71 21.98 21.01
CA MET A 1 -3.82 21.16 22.23
C MET A 1 -3.18 19.82 21.94
N SER A 2 -2.01 19.53 22.51
CA SER A 2 -1.34 18.24 22.30
C SER A 2 -2.06 17.18 23.14
N SER A 3 -2.84 16.32 22.49
CA SER A 3 -3.31 15.09 23.13
C SER A 3 -2.07 14.20 23.26
N ALA A 4 -1.41 14.23 24.42
CA ALA A 4 -0.26 13.37 24.68
C ALA A 4 -0.76 11.93 24.76
N LEU A 5 -0.80 11.25 23.62
CA LEU A 5 -1.11 9.84 23.53
C LEU A 5 -0.15 9.09 24.46
N THR A 6 -0.71 8.25 25.32
CA THR A 6 0.11 7.45 26.23
C THR A 6 0.99 6.49 25.42
N LYS A 7 2.21 6.19 25.90
CA LYS A 7 3.12 5.24 25.22
C LYS A 7 2.45 3.90 24.89
N PRO A 8 1.58 3.31 25.75
CA PRO A 8 0.82 2.10 25.40
C PRO A 8 -0.16 2.31 24.25
N ALA A 9 -0.94 3.40 24.24
CA ALA A 9 -1.92 3.67 23.19
C ALA A 9 -1.26 3.82 21.80
N VAL A 10 -0.13 4.54 21.72
CA VAL A 10 0.63 4.67 20.47
C VAL A 10 1.15 3.32 19.97
N ARG A 11 1.61 2.45 20.88
CA ARG A 11 2.05 1.10 20.50
C ARG A 11 0.91 0.26 19.94
N ILE A 12 -0.28 0.36 20.54
CA ILE A 12 -1.49 -0.32 20.06
C ILE A 12 -1.88 0.23 18.69
N PHE A 13 -1.91 1.56 18.49
CA PHE A 13 -2.21 2.17 17.19
C PHE A 13 -1.26 1.72 16.09
N ARG A 14 0.05 1.70 16.35
CA ARG A 14 1.04 1.17 15.39
C ARG A 14 0.80 -0.29 15.05
N HIS A 15 0.43 -1.11 16.04
CA HIS A 15 0.14 -2.52 15.82
C HIS A 15 -1.14 -2.71 15.00
N VAL A 16 -2.22 -2.01 15.36
CA VAL A 16 -3.49 -1.98 14.63
C VAL A 16 -3.27 -1.54 13.19
N HIS A 17 -2.51 -0.47 12.96
CA HIS A 17 -2.21 0.02 11.62
C HIS A 17 -1.51 -1.02 10.77
N ARG A 18 -0.45 -1.65 11.32
CA ARG A 18 0.24 -2.75 10.63
C ARG A 18 -0.72 -3.89 10.31
N LEU A 19 -1.50 -4.37 11.28
CA LEU A 19 -2.44 -5.46 11.07
C LEU A 19 -3.46 -5.12 9.97
N HIS A 20 -4.09 -3.95 10.06
CA HIS A 20 -5.05 -3.46 9.09
C HIS A 20 -4.44 -3.41 7.68
N SER A 21 -3.29 -2.75 7.51
CA SER A 21 -2.61 -2.67 6.21
C SER A 21 -2.24 -4.05 5.67
N CYS A 22 -1.75 -4.98 6.51
CA CYS A 22 -1.36 -6.28 6.00
C CYS A 22 -2.57 -7.17 5.63
N ARG A 23 -3.72 -7.02 6.31
CA ARG A 23 -4.97 -7.77 6.03
C ARG A 23 -5.69 -7.25 4.80
N THR A 24 -5.79 -5.93 4.69
CA THR A 24 -6.44 -5.27 3.55
C THR A 24 -5.55 -5.15 2.32
N LYS A 25 -4.28 -5.58 2.42
CA LYS A 25 -3.27 -5.35 1.38
C LYS A 25 -3.20 -3.87 0.97
N ASP A 26 -3.17 -3.01 1.98
CA ASP A 26 -3.15 -1.55 1.82
C ASP A 26 -4.42 -1.00 1.13
N GLY A 27 -5.59 -1.55 1.50
CA GLY A 27 -6.89 -1.11 0.99
C GLY A 27 -7.36 -1.76 -0.32
N VAL A 28 -6.63 -2.77 -0.83
CA VAL A 28 -7.01 -3.51 -2.05
C VAL A 28 -8.08 -4.56 -1.78
N VAL A 29 -8.10 -5.13 -0.58
CA VAL A 29 -9.01 -6.21 -0.18
C VAL A 29 -9.80 -5.76 1.04
N GLU A 30 -11.07 -6.16 1.09
CA GLU A 30 -11.95 -5.90 2.23
C GLU A 30 -11.48 -6.64 3.49
N LEU A 31 -11.60 -5.94 4.62
CA LEU A 31 -11.28 -6.50 5.93
C LEU A 31 -12.36 -7.50 6.34
N GLN A 32 -11.95 -8.72 6.65
CA GLN A 32 -12.86 -9.77 7.11
C GLN A 32 -13.36 -9.48 8.53
N GLU A 33 -14.61 -9.83 8.83
CA GLU A 33 -15.30 -9.55 10.10
C GLU A 33 -14.50 -9.97 11.37
N PRO A 34 -13.81 -11.14 11.41
CA PRO A 34 -13.01 -11.51 12.57
C PRO A 34 -11.81 -10.60 12.80
N ASP A 35 -11.16 -10.12 11.73
CA ASP A 35 -10.04 -9.19 11.83
C ASP A 35 -10.54 -7.79 12.21
N ALA A 36 -11.71 -7.37 11.71
CA ALA A 36 -12.36 -6.11 12.08
C ALA A 36 -12.69 -6.06 13.57
N THR A 37 -13.40 -7.07 14.09
CA THR A 37 -13.72 -7.19 15.52
C THR A 37 -12.45 -7.14 16.38
N ARG A 38 -11.40 -7.86 15.98
CA ARG A 38 -10.12 -7.86 16.70
C ARG A 38 -9.47 -6.47 16.73
N ILE A 39 -9.49 -5.76 15.60
CA ILE A 39 -8.97 -4.40 15.51
C ILE A 39 -9.75 -3.46 16.43
N ASP A 40 -11.09 -3.52 16.40
CA ASP A 40 -11.94 -2.65 17.21
C ASP A 40 -11.69 -2.88 18.71
N SER A 41 -11.59 -4.13 19.18
CA SER A 41 -11.23 -4.43 20.58
C SER A 41 -9.86 -3.88 20.99
N MET A 42 -8.88 -3.87 20.07
CA MET A 42 -7.58 -3.26 20.35
C MET A 42 -7.69 -1.73 20.45
N LEU A 43 -8.51 -1.10 19.62
CA LEU A 43 -8.76 0.34 19.66
C LEU A 43 -9.49 0.75 20.95
N GLU A 44 -10.45 -0.04 21.40
CA GLU A 44 -11.09 0.11 22.71
C GLU A 44 -10.06 0.03 23.85
N ALA A 45 -9.14 -0.95 23.80
CA ALA A 45 -8.06 -1.06 24.79
C ALA A 45 -7.11 0.16 24.77
N ALA A 46 -6.86 0.75 23.59
CA ALA A 46 -6.08 1.98 23.49
C ALA A 46 -6.82 3.16 24.13
N ALA A 47 -8.15 3.27 23.94
CA ALA A 47 -8.98 4.25 24.62
C ALA A 47 -8.91 4.12 26.15
N VAL A 48 -8.99 2.88 26.67
CA VAL A 48 -8.81 2.62 28.11
C VAL A 48 -7.43 3.06 28.59
N CYS A 49 -6.36 2.83 27.82
CA CYS A 49 -5.00 3.30 28.14
C CYS A 49 -4.83 4.84 28.13
N MET A 50 -5.82 5.57 27.62
CA MET A 50 -5.84 7.04 27.58
C MET A 50 -6.86 7.62 28.56
N ASP A 51 -7.47 6.80 29.41
CA ASP A 51 -8.52 7.19 30.35
C ASP A 51 -9.73 7.84 29.66
N VAL A 52 -10.13 7.33 28.49
CA VAL A 52 -11.32 7.77 27.75
C VAL A 52 -12.29 6.61 27.48
N PRO A 53 -13.57 6.89 27.15
CA PRO A 53 -14.55 5.85 26.84
C PRO A 53 -14.09 4.92 25.69
N PRO A 54 -14.36 3.60 25.75
CA PRO A 54 -13.91 2.65 24.72
C PRO A 54 -14.28 3.01 23.28
N HIS A 55 -15.48 3.56 23.07
CA HIS A 55 -15.97 3.97 21.74
C HIS A 55 -15.16 5.13 21.11
N GLU A 56 -14.36 5.85 21.90
CA GLU A 56 -13.43 6.89 21.42
C GLU A 56 -12.15 6.31 20.80
N GLY A 57 -11.93 5.00 20.90
CA GLY A 57 -10.73 4.33 20.38
C GLY A 57 -10.53 4.54 18.88
N ARG A 58 -11.59 4.32 18.10
CA ARG A 58 -11.56 4.46 16.63
C ARG A 58 -11.36 5.92 16.18
N PRO A 59 -12.16 6.91 16.65
CA PRO A 59 -11.92 8.32 16.32
C PRO A 59 -10.50 8.78 16.64
N ARG A 60 -9.92 8.37 17.76
CA ARG A 60 -8.55 8.73 18.14
C ARG A 60 -7.48 8.05 17.29
N TYR A 61 -7.70 6.80 16.89
CA TYR A 61 -6.84 6.14 15.92
C TYR A 61 -6.86 6.86 14.58
N ASP A 62 -8.04 7.24 14.08
CA ASP A 62 -8.17 7.95 12.81
C ASP A 62 -7.45 9.31 12.87
N GLN A 63 -7.60 10.06 13.97
CA GLN A 63 -6.84 11.30 14.21
C GLN A 63 -5.33 11.07 14.23
N TRP A 64 -4.87 10.00 14.89
CA TRP A 64 -3.46 9.63 14.94
C TRP A 64 -2.91 9.27 13.55
N VAL A 65 -3.65 8.50 12.74
CA VAL A 65 -3.25 8.17 11.36
C VAL A 65 -3.08 9.44 10.52
N GLN A 66 -4.01 10.40 10.62
CA GLN A 66 -3.93 11.66 9.87
C GLN A 66 -2.75 12.53 10.32
N ALA A 67 -2.48 12.59 11.62
CA ALA A 67 -1.40 13.40 12.18
C ALA A 67 -0.01 12.81 11.89
N GLU A 68 0.15 11.50 12.05
CA GLU A 68 1.46 10.85 12.01
C GLU A 68 1.80 10.25 10.64
N GLN A 69 0.78 10.00 9.79
CA GLN A 69 0.94 9.32 8.50
C GLN A 69 1.86 8.10 8.61
N PRO A 70 1.50 7.11 9.45
CA PRO A 70 2.36 5.96 9.71
C PRO A 70 2.71 5.24 8.41
N PRO A 71 3.96 4.74 8.28
CA PRO A 71 4.37 4.03 7.08
C PRO A 71 3.57 2.74 6.95
N PRO A 72 3.29 2.31 5.71
CA PRO A 72 2.50 1.11 5.48
C PRO A 72 3.31 -0.15 5.85
N CYS A 73 2.62 -1.27 6.04
CA CYS A 73 3.20 -2.56 6.46
C CYS A 73 4.43 -2.96 5.59
N ASP A 74 5.59 -3.20 6.20
CA ASP A 74 6.87 -3.48 5.53
C ASP A 74 7.17 -4.97 5.34
N CYS A 75 6.22 -5.86 5.66
CA CYS A 75 6.45 -7.30 5.50
C CYS A 75 6.56 -7.69 4.02
N PRO A 76 7.35 -8.74 3.68
CA PRO A 76 7.62 -9.10 2.28
C PRO A 76 6.37 -9.30 1.42
N PRO A 77 5.27 -9.95 1.89
CA PRO A 77 4.04 -10.06 1.10
C PRO A 77 3.37 -8.72 0.79
N CYS A 78 3.41 -7.75 1.70
CA CYS A 78 2.79 -6.44 1.46
C CYS A 78 3.67 -5.56 0.59
N ALA A 79 4.99 -5.66 0.73
CA ALA A 79 5.94 -5.02 -0.17
C ALA A 79 5.73 -5.51 -1.63
N ALA A 80 5.63 -6.83 -1.84
CA ALA A 80 5.38 -7.42 -3.14
C ALA A 80 4.05 -6.96 -3.77
N VAL A 81 2.96 -6.90 -2.98
CA VAL A 81 1.67 -6.41 -3.48
C VAL A 81 1.74 -4.92 -3.85
N ARG A 82 2.33 -4.07 -2.99
CA ARG A 82 2.49 -2.63 -3.32
C ARG A 82 3.34 -2.42 -4.57
N GLU A 83 4.41 -3.19 -4.71
CA GLU A 83 5.26 -3.16 -5.90
C GLU A 83 4.49 -3.60 -7.14
N ALA A 84 3.72 -4.69 -7.08
CA ALA A 84 2.85 -5.11 -8.16
C ALA A 84 1.86 -4.00 -8.57
N LEU A 85 1.16 -3.39 -7.60
CA LEU A 85 0.24 -2.28 -7.88
C LEU A 85 0.94 -1.03 -8.44
N ARG A 86 2.19 -0.76 -8.01
CA ARG A 86 3.00 0.32 -8.59
C ARG A 86 3.24 0.04 -10.07
N PHE A 87 3.71 -1.15 -10.42
CA PHE A 87 3.94 -1.55 -11.81
C PHE A 87 2.65 -1.56 -12.65
N GLU A 88 1.52 -2.02 -12.11
CA GLU A 88 0.24 -1.97 -12.83
C GLU A 88 -0.17 -0.52 -13.15
N ARG A 89 0.04 0.42 -12.22
CA ARG A 89 -0.24 1.84 -12.44
C ARG A 89 0.70 2.47 -13.46
N GLU A 90 2.00 2.22 -13.35
CA GLU A 90 3.00 2.71 -14.31
C GLU A 90 2.68 2.25 -15.74
N ARG A 91 2.19 1.02 -15.91
CA ARG A 91 1.76 0.51 -17.22
C ARG A 91 0.51 1.20 -17.76
N LEU A 92 -0.50 1.43 -16.92
CA LEU A 92 -1.69 2.19 -17.31
C LEU A 92 -1.34 3.64 -17.70
N GLU A 93 -0.47 4.28 -16.92
CA GLU A 93 0.00 5.66 -17.18
C GLU A 93 0.80 5.75 -18.48
N ALA A 94 1.54 4.70 -18.83
CA ALA A 94 2.21 4.57 -20.13
C ALA A 94 1.25 4.31 -21.30
N GLY A 95 -0.07 4.32 -21.08
CA GLY A 95 -1.09 4.04 -22.08
C GLY A 95 -1.30 2.54 -22.34
N GLY A 96 -0.75 1.69 -21.48
CA GLY A 96 -0.96 0.26 -21.55
C GLY A 96 -2.38 -0.17 -21.20
N TYR A 97 -2.80 -1.30 -21.75
CA TYR A 97 -4.09 -1.91 -21.44
C TYR A 97 -3.95 -3.44 -21.33
N ARG A 98 -4.94 -4.08 -20.72
CA ARG A 98 -5.06 -5.54 -20.69
C ARG A 98 -5.85 -6.01 -21.90
N ASP A 99 -5.32 -6.93 -22.69
CA ASP A 99 -6.07 -7.55 -23.79
C ASP A 99 -7.15 -8.52 -23.28
N ALA A 100 -7.85 -9.18 -24.21
CA ALA A 100 -8.93 -10.12 -23.89
C ALA A 100 -8.45 -11.35 -23.10
N GLU A 101 -7.17 -11.68 -23.16
CA GLU A 101 -6.55 -12.81 -22.47
C GLU A 101 -5.93 -12.37 -21.13
N GLY A 102 -5.91 -11.07 -20.86
CA GLY A 102 -5.38 -10.47 -19.64
C GLY A 102 -3.87 -10.20 -19.71
N PHE A 103 -3.24 -10.20 -20.87
CA PHE A 103 -1.84 -9.78 -21.02
C PHE A 103 -1.73 -8.26 -21.15
N TRP A 104 -0.61 -7.70 -20.70
CA TRP A 104 -0.31 -6.29 -20.87
C TRP A 104 0.13 -6.00 -22.30
N VAL A 105 -0.59 -5.10 -22.96
CA VAL A 105 -0.18 -4.47 -24.22
C VAL A 105 0.24 -3.05 -23.90
N LEU A 106 1.46 -2.69 -24.26
CA LEU A 106 1.98 -1.32 -24.14
C LEU A 106 1.97 -0.67 -25.54
N PRO A 107 1.60 0.62 -25.65
CA PRO A 107 1.73 1.31 -26.92
C PRO A 107 3.21 1.33 -27.32
N GLU A 108 3.48 1.08 -28.61
CA GLU A 108 4.82 1.26 -29.15
C GLU A 108 5.20 2.72 -28.92
N THR A 109 6.14 2.98 -27.99
CA THR A 109 6.86 4.24 -28.02
C THR A 109 7.48 4.31 -29.41
N GLU A 110 7.06 5.26 -30.25
CA GLU A 110 7.67 5.51 -31.55
C GLU A 110 9.18 5.63 -31.33
N GLN A 111 9.90 4.52 -31.53
CA GLN A 111 11.33 4.54 -31.74
C GLN A 111 11.47 5.25 -33.06
N LYS A 112 11.62 6.57 -32.99
CA LYS A 112 12.01 7.41 -34.11
C LYS A 112 13.30 6.81 -34.63
N SER A 113 13.14 6.02 -35.70
CA SER A 113 14.20 5.29 -36.38
C SER A 113 15.26 6.29 -36.80
N THR A 114 16.34 6.40 -36.03
CA THR A 114 17.63 6.75 -36.60
C THR A 114 18.20 5.48 -37.19
N ALA A 115 17.66 5.12 -38.36
CA ALA A 115 18.41 4.32 -39.33
C ALA A 115 19.66 5.11 -39.71
N ALA A 116 20.73 4.95 -38.94
CA ALA A 116 22.07 5.21 -39.44
C ALA A 116 22.48 3.96 -40.22
N ALA A 117 22.29 4.04 -41.53
CA ALA A 117 22.92 3.15 -42.48
C ALA A 117 24.45 3.16 -42.29
N ALA A 118 25.05 1.97 -42.21
CA ALA A 118 26.41 1.63 -42.66
C ALA A 118 26.64 0.17 -42.27
N ASP A 119 26.24 -0.76 -43.14
CA ASP A 119 27.06 -1.34 -44.21
C ASP A 119 27.85 -2.57 -43.74
N SER A 120 27.47 -3.67 -44.37
CA SER A 120 28.01 -5.01 -44.41
C SER A 120 29.54 -5.08 -44.43
N GLU A 121 30.12 -5.81 -43.49
CA GLU A 121 31.30 -6.64 -43.78
C GLU A 121 31.10 -8.04 -43.21
N SER A 122 30.94 -9.00 -44.14
CA SER A 122 30.96 -10.43 -43.87
C SER A 122 32.39 -10.91 -43.55
N PRO A 123 32.55 -11.98 -42.76
CA PRO A 123 33.85 -12.45 -42.29
C PRO A 123 34.60 -13.19 -43.40
N THR A 124 35.92 -13.02 -43.46
CA THR A 124 36.80 -13.93 -44.20
C THR A 124 37.61 -14.77 -43.21
N LEU A 125 37.66 -16.06 -43.53
CA LEU A 125 38.33 -17.19 -42.88
C LEU A 125 39.73 -16.91 -42.32
#